data_AF-A0A9X5U9R6-F1
#
_entry.id   AF-A0A9X5U9R6-F1
#
_cell.length_a   1.000
_cell.length_b   1.000
_cell.length_c   1.000
_cell.angle_alpha   90.00
_cell.angle_beta   90.00
_cell.angle_gamma   90.00
#
_symmetry.space_group_name_H-M   'P 1'
#
loop_
_entity.id
_entity.type
_entity.pdbx_description
1 polymer ?
#
loop_
_entity_poly.entity_id
_entity_poly.type
_entity_poly.pdbx_seq_one_letter_code
_entity_poly.pdbx_strand_id
1 'polypeptide(L)' 'MGQLSETDRAVLTLSAWDGLTTDEIAGALQLTPSAVRQRLHRARRRLREALADHQQTSDHVGSR' A
#
# COMPACT_ATOMS: atom_id res chain seq x y z
N MET A 1 -1.09 -7.30 3.88
CA MET A 1 -2.08 -6.39 3.25
C MET A 1 -3.33 -6.12 4.11
N GLY A 2 -3.67 -6.94 5.11
CA GLY A 2 -4.92 -6.79 5.89
C GLY A 2 -5.09 -5.48 6.69
N GLN A 3 -4.03 -4.69 6.86
CA GLN A 3 -4.06 -3.38 7.55
C GLN A 3 -4.30 -2.19 6.59
N LEU A 4 -4.37 -2.43 5.27
CA LEU A 4 -4.71 -1.40 4.29
C LEU A 4 -6.22 -1.36 4.09
N SER A 5 -6.77 -0.15 3.92
CA SER A 5 -8.14 -0.02 3.44
C SER A 5 -8.27 -0.62 2.04
N GLU A 6 -9.48 -1.04 1.65
CA GLU A 6 -9.76 -1.58 0.32
C GLU A 6 -9.25 -0.63 -0.78
N THR A 7 -9.54 0.66 -0.63
CA THR A 7 -9.11 1.68 -1.59
C THR A 7 -7.59 1.87 -1.61
N ASP A 8 -6.92 1.85 -0.46
CA ASP A 8 -5.45 1.97 -0.41
C ASP A 8 -4.79 0.78 -1.09
N ARG A 9 -5.33 -0.43 -0.90
CA ARG A 9 -4.86 -1.65 -1.55
C ARG A 9 -5.08 -1.58 -3.06
N ALA A 10 -6.27 -1.22 -3.51
CA ALA A 10 -6.58 -1.08 -4.94
C ALA A 10 -5.65 -0.07 -5.63
N VAL A 11 -5.46 1.11 -5.03
CA VAL A 11 -4.55 2.14 -5.53
C VAL A 11 -3.11 1.62 -5.63
N LEU A 12 -2.64 0.86 -4.64
CA LEU A 12 -1.30 0.30 -4.64
C LEU A 12 -1.13 -0.79 -5.72
N THR A 13 -2.11 -1.69 -5.85
CA THR A 13 -2.11 -2.76 -6.87
C THR A 13 -2.11 -2.18 -8.29
N LEU A 14 -3.04 -1.27 -8.59
CA LEU A 14 -3.15 -0.65 -9.92
C LEU A 14 -1.88 0.11 -10.30
N SER A 15 -1.26 0.80 -9.34
CA SER A 15 -0.02 1.52 -9.58
C SER A 15 1.17 0.58 -9.78
N ALA A 16 1.28 -0.47 -8.98
CA ALA A 16 2.50 -1.27 -8.93
C ALA A 16 2.48 -2.39 -9.96
N TRP A 17 1.37 -3.13 -10.08
CA TRP A 17 1.28 -4.33 -10.93
C TRP A 17 0.70 -4.01 -12.30
N ASP A 18 -0.34 -3.19 -12.36
CA ASP A 18 -0.97 -2.82 -13.63
C ASP A 18 -0.26 -1.63 -14.31
N GLY A 19 0.61 -0.91 -13.57
CA GLY A 19 1.44 0.17 -14.10
C GLY A 19 0.67 1.45 -14.45
N LEU A 20 -0.57 1.60 -13.96
CA LEU A 20 -1.40 2.76 -14.25
C LEU A 20 -0.80 4.05 -13.66
N THR A 21 -1.00 5.14 -14.39
CA THR A 21 -0.67 6.49 -13.94
C THR A 21 -1.64 6.97 -12.85
N THR A 22 -1.27 8.05 -12.16
CA THR A 22 -2.12 8.64 -11.11
C THR A 22 -3.50 9.05 -11.65
N ASP A 23 -3.55 9.57 -12.87
CA ASP A 23 -4.79 10.07 -13.48
C ASP A 23 -5.70 8.92 -13.94
N GLU A 24 -5.13 7.84 -14.47
CA GLU A 24 -5.89 6.64 -14.83
C GLU A 24 -6.49 5.96 -13.59
N ILE A 25 -5.73 5.86 -12.50
CA ILE A 25 -6.22 5.35 -11.22
C ILE A 25 -7.33 6.25 -10.66
N ALA A 26 -7.15 7.57 -10.77
CA ALA A 26 -8.14 8.54 -10.33
C ALA A 26 -9.47 8.35 -11.08
N GLY A 27 -9.42 8.17 -12.40
CA GLY A 27 -10.59 7.84 -13.21
C GLY A 27 -11.22 6.50 -12.83
N ALA A 28 -10.43 5.43 -12.74
CA ALA A 28 -10.90 4.08 -12.45
C ALA A 28 -11.59 3.95 -11.07
N LEU A 29 -11.09 4.69 -10.07
CA LEU A 29 -11.59 4.61 -8.69
C LEU A 29 -12.51 5.79 -8.31
N GLN A 30 -12.85 6.67 -9.25
CA GLN A 30 -13.64 7.88 -9.01
C GLN A 30 -13.05 8.77 -7.90
N LEU A 31 -11.73 8.94 -7.93
CA LEU A 31 -10.96 9.76 -7.00
C LEU A 31 -10.37 10.98 -7.72
N THR A 32 -9.83 11.92 -6.96
CA THR A 32 -8.96 12.97 -7.52
C THR A 32 -7.51 12.48 -7.60
N PRO A 33 -6.69 12.99 -8.54
CA PRO A 33 -5.26 12.65 -8.60
C PRO A 33 -4.49 12.96 -7.30
N SER A 34 -4.89 14.01 -6.58
CA SER A 34 -4.34 14.34 -5.25
C SER A 34 -4.69 13.27 -4.21
N ALA A 35 -5.93 12.79 -4.22
CA ALA A 35 -6.39 11.70 -3.37
C ALA A 35 -5.63 10.39 -3.64
N VAL A 36 -5.30 10.08 -4.89
CA VAL A 36 -4.49 8.92 -5.28
C VAL A 36 -3.06 9.03 -4.74
N ARG A 37 -2.39 10.18 -4.94
CA ARG A 37 -1.02 10.41 -4.42
C ARG A 37 -0.93 10.25 -2.90
N GLN A 38 -1.89 10.82 -2.17
CA GLN A 38 -1.95 10.68 -0.71
C GLN A 38 -2.17 9.24 -0.27
N ARG A 39 -3.06 8.51 -0.95
CA ARG A 39 -3.31 7.09 -0.68
C ARG A 39 -2.08 6.23 -0.97
N LEU A 40 -1.42 6.41 -2.11
CA LEU A 40 -0.16 5.72 -2.42
C LEU A 40 0.90 5.95 -1.35
N HIS A 41 1.07 7.19 -0.89
CA HIS A 41 2.02 7.50 0.17
C HIS A 41 1.69 6.74 1.45
N ARG A 42 0.43 6.81 1.90
CA ARG A 42 -0.02 6.10 3.11
C ARG A 42 0.08 4.58 2.97
N ALA A 43 -0.33 4.03 1.83
CA ALA A 43 -0.31 2.60 1.56
C ALA A 43 1.13 2.05 1.59
N ARG A 44 2.07 2.74 0.93
CA ARG A 44 3.50 2.37 0.96
C ARG A 44 4.10 2.47 2.36
N ARG A 45 3.72 3.49 3.13
CA ARG A 45 4.17 3.65 4.53
C ARG A 45 3.69 2.48 5.40
N ARG A 46 2.38 2.20 5.40
CA ARG A 46 1.80 1.10 6.18
C ARG A 46 2.35 -0.26 5.77
N LEU A 47 2.59 -0.46 4.48
CA LEU A 47 3.21 -1.69 4.00
C LEU A 47 4.63 -1.84 4.57
N ARG A 48 5.44 -0.78 4.53
CA ARG A 48 6.79 -0.79 5.13
C ARG A 48 6.77 -1.05 6.64
N GLU A 49 5.85 -0.40 7.37
CA GLU A 49 5.65 -0.60 8.81
C GLU A 49 5.29 -2.06 9.11
N ALA A 50 4.32 -2.64 8.38
CA ALA A 50 3.93 -4.03 8.55
C ALA A 50 5.07 -5.01 8.23
N LEU A 51 5.88 -4.75 7.19
CA LEU A 51 7.05 -5.58 6.90
C LEU A 51 8.08 -5.52 8.03
N ALA A 52 8.34 -4.33 8.59
CA ALA A 52 9.26 -4.18 9.72
C ALA A 52 8.78 -4.97 10.95
N ASP A 53 7.49 -4.88 11.30
CA ASP A 53 6.91 -5.62 12.43
C ASP A 53 7.02 -7.15 12.25
N HIS A 54 6.82 -7.63 11.01
CA HIS A 54 6.97 -9.05 10.67
C HIS A 54 8.41 -9.55 10.77
N GLN A 55 9.40 -8.71 10.43
CA GLN A 55 10.81 -9.05 10.57
C GLN A 55 11.19 -9.17 12.05
N GLN A 56 10.74 -8.25 12.90
CA GLN A 56 11.01 -8.29 14.35
C GLN A 56 10.41 -9.51 15.06
N THR A 57 9.23 -9.96 14.61
CA THR A 57 8.59 -11.17 15.15
C THR A 57 9.37 -12.43 14.79
N SER A 58 9.98 -12.47 13.60
CA SER A 58 10.73 -13.63 13.11
C SER A 58 12.10 -13.77 13.80
N ASP A 59 12.76 -12.65 14.10
CA ASP A 59 14.08 -12.64 14.74
C ASP A 59 14.04 -13.10 16.21
N HIS A 60 12.90 -12.95 16.90
CA HIS A 60 12.77 -13.31 18.33
C HIS A 60 12.51 -14.80 18.60
N VAL A 61 12.18 -15.60 17.57
CA VAL A 61 11.85 -17.03 17.74
C VAL A 61 13.07 -17.94 17.52
N GLY A 62 14.19 -17.40 17.00
CA GLY A 62 15.41 -18.16 16.68
C GLY A 62 16.43 -18.35 17.81
N SER A 63 16.15 -17.87 19.03
CA SER A 63 17.04 -18.04 20.19
C SER A 63 16.40 -18.94 21.24
N ARG A 64 16.38 -20.25 21.01
CA ARG A 64 16.16 -21.25 22.07
C ARG A 64 16.86 -22.56 21.79
#